data_AF-A0A4R4LEI6-F1
#
_entry.id   AF-A0A4R4LEI6-F1
#
_cell.length_a   1.000
_cell.length_b   1.000
_cell.length_c   1.000
_cell.angle_alpha   90.00
_cell.angle_beta   90.00
_cell.angle_gamma   90.00
#
_symmetry.space_group_name_H-M   'P 1'
#
loop_
_entity.id
_entity.type
_entity.pdbx_description
1 polymer ?
#
loop_
_entity_poly.entity_id
_entity_poly.type
_entity_poly.pdbx_seq_one_letter_code
_entity_poly.pdbx_strand_id
1 'polypeptide(L)'
;MTSRPFPDLTGQHPSAILNSLREWAEGQAEDTIAWYLSDKAVRRRISRLLRGCAILLGVAGGVVPLLSAATAGIGASWGYVLLALGGGCLAFDHFFGLSSAWMRDIATAQALQRALTEFRLDWATTGLRTEANGGYGPVGPEATRRREDLIRVLVTRTAELVEAETGEWLSEFRTNIGDLNRRSEWTASSAQPSAEPAPRQSGSS
;
A
#
# COMPACT_ATOMS: atom_id res chain seq x y z
N MET A 1 10.91 -5.29 -5.18
CA MET A 1 11.64 -4.35 -6.04
C MET A 1 12.87 -5.05 -6.58
N THR A 2 12.83 -5.44 -7.84
CA THR A 2 13.99 -5.95 -8.55
C THR A 2 14.70 -4.75 -9.12
N SER A 3 15.81 -4.35 -8.53
CA SER A 3 16.65 -3.29 -9.10
C SER A 3 17.41 -3.86 -10.29
N ARG A 4 17.12 -3.37 -11.49
CA ARG A 4 17.85 -3.69 -12.70
C ARG A 4 19.30 -3.19 -12.57
N PRO A 5 20.31 -4.03 -12.83
CA PRO A 5 21.70 -3.60 -12.72
C PRO A 5 21.98 -2.45 -13.69
N PHE A 6 22.85 -1.53 -13.26
CA PHE A 6 23.28 -0.41 -14.11
C PHE A 6 24.02 -0.94 -15.36
N PRO A 7 23.75 -0.40 -16.56
CA PRO A 7 24.36 -0.89 -17.79
C PRO A 7 25.87 -0.66 -17.81
N ASP A 8 26.62 -1.57 -18.43
CA ASP A 8 28.03 -1.34 -18.74
C ASP A 8 28.14 -0.40 -19.96
N LEU A 9 28.76 0.76 -19.73
CA LEU A 9 28.90 1.84 -20.73
C LEU A 9 30.29 1.86 -21.38
N THR A 10 31.17 0.94 -21.00
CA THR A 10 32.58 0.99 -21.37
C THR A 10 32.78 0.86 -22.89
N GLY A 11 33.52 1.79 -23.48
CA GLY A 11 33.89 1.74 -24.90
C GLY A 11 32.76 2.10 -25.89
N GLN A 12 31.60 2.54 -25.41
CA GLN A 12 30.47 2.89 -26.26
C GLN A 12 30.55 4.33 -26.80
N HIS A 13 29.97 4.56 -27.99
CA HIS A 13 29.77 5.91 -28.51
C HIS A 13 28.75 6.70 -27.65
N PRO A 14 28.86 8.04 -27.54
CA PRO A 14 27.98 8.84 -26.68
C PRO A 14 26.48 8.65 -26.92
N SER A 15 26.06 8.48 -28.18
CA SER A 15 24.65 8.20 -28.53
C SER A 15 24.19 6.83 -28.04
N ALA A 16 25.06 5.81 -28.08
CA ALA A 16 24.77 4.48 -27.58
C ALA A 16 24.69 4.46 -26.04
N ILE A 17 25.54 5.25 -25.36
CA ILE A 17 25.48 5.46 -23.91
C ILE A 17 24.12 6.04 -23.52
N LEU A 18 23.68 7.11 -24.18
CA LEU A 18 22.39 7.75 -23.89
C LEU A 18 21.20 6.80 -24.10
N ASN A 19 21.23 6.00 -25.17
CA ASN A 19 20.17 5.01 -25.43
C ASN A 19 20.16 3.90 -24.38
N SER A 20 21.34 3.40 -23.98
CA SER A 20 21.47 2.38 -22.93
C SER A 20 20.95 2.90 -21.59
N LEU A 21 21.25 4.16 -21.25
CA LEU A 21 20.75 4.81 -20.04
C LEU A 21 19.23 5.03 -20.08
N ARG A 22 18.70 5.45 -21.24
CA ARG A 22 17.24 5.55 -21.45
C ARG A 22 16.57 4.19 -21.23
N GLU A 23 17.04 3.14 -21.90
CA GLU A 23 16.44 1.80 -21.80
C GLU A 23 16.51 1.24 -20.38
N TRP A 24 17.62 1.48 -19.68
CA TRP A 24 17.72 1.14 -18.27
C TRP A 24 16.72 1.93 -17.41
N ALA A 25 16.58 3.24 -17.62
CA ALA A 25 15.67 4.07 -16.84
C ALA A 25 14.18 3.74 -17.12
N GLU A 26 13.81 3.53 -18.38
CA GLU A 26 12.47 3.06 -18.75
C GLU A 26 12.18 1.69 -18.15
N GLY A 27 13.13 0.76 -18.27
CA GLY A 27 13.00 -0.58 -17.70
C GLY A 27 12.81 -0.56 -16.18
N GLN A 28 13.57 0.28 -15.46
CA GLN A 28 13.40 0.47 -14.02
C GLN A 28 12.00 0.97 -13.65
N ALA A 29 11.46 1.94 -14.39
CA ALA A 29 10.11 2.44 -14.16
C ALA A 29 9.05 1.37 -14.48
N GLU A 30 9.20 0.65 -15.59
CA GLU A 30 8.31 -0.45 -15.99
C GLU A 30 8.28 -1.60 -14.99
N ASP A 31 9.46 -2.04 -14.53
CA ASP A 31 9.60 -3.10 -13.53
C ASP A 31 8.93 -2.67 -12.20
N THR A 32 9.03 -1.38 -11.85
CA THR A 32 8.37 -0.80 -10.67
C THR A 32 6.85 -0.75 -10.84
N ILE A 33 6.35 -0.29 -11.98
CA ILE A 33 4.91 -0.28 -12.32
C ILE A 33 4.35 -1.70 -12.28
N ALA A 34 5.02 -2.64 -12.94
CA ALA A 34 4.62 -4.04 -12.97
C ALA A 34 4.55 -4.63 -11.56
N TRP A 35 5.51 -4.31 -10.69
CA TRP A 35 5.50 -4.74 -9.30
C TRP A 35 4.29 -4.19 -8.52
N TYR A 36 3.96 -2.91 -8.66
CA TYR A 36 2.77 -2.32 -8.02
C TYR A 36 1.46 -2.95 -8.52
N LEU A 37 1.37 -3.23 -9.82
CA LEU A 37 0.16 -3.81 -10.41
C LEU A 37 -0.01 -5.31 -10.12
N SER A 38 1.08 -6.08 -10.07
CA SER A 38 1.03 -7.56 -10.03
C SER A 38 1.06 -8.17 -8.63
N ASP A 39 1.87 -7.66 -7.70
CA ASP A 39 2.37 -8.53 -6.62
C ASP A 39 1.88 -8.18 -5.22
N LYS A 40 1.76 -6.90 -4.88
CA LYS A 40 1.62 -6.49 -3.48
C LYS A 40 0.19 -6.64 -2.94
N ALA A 41 -0.81 -6.32 -3.76
CA ALA A 41 -2.16 -6.13 -3.26
C ALA A 41 -3.01 -7.42 -3.30
N VAL A 42 -2.80 -8.33 -4.25
CA VAL A 42 -3.59 -9.57 -4.36
C VAL A 42 -3.16 -10.61 -3.32
N ARG A 43 -1.85 -10.86 -3.16
CA ARG A 43 -1.36 -11.85 -2.17
C ARG A 43 -1.64 -11.42 -0.72
N ARG A 44 -1.46 -10.13 -0.43
CA ARG A 44 -1.81 -9.56 0.89
C ARG A 44 -3.32 -9.57 1.14
N ARG A 45 -4.15 -9.31 0.12
CA ARG A 45 -5.61 -9.38 0.26
C ARG A 45 -6.09 -10.82 0.43
N ILE A 46 -5.61 -11.77 -0.36
CA ILE A 46 -5.98 -13.18 -0.22
C ILE A 46 -5.63 -13.70 1.17
N SER A 47 -4.41 -13.47 1.66
CA SER A 47 -3.99 -13.93 3.00
C SER A 47 -4.84 -13.32 4.12
N ARG A 48 -5.24 -12.05 4.00
CA ARG A 48 -6.06 -11.38 5.01
C ARG A 48 -7.55 -11.67 4.89
N LEU A 49 -8.07 -11.86 3.67
CA LEU A 49 -9.42 -12.36 3.42
C LEU A 49 -9.57 -13.77 3.96
N LEU A 50 -8.58 -14.65 3.80
CA LEU A 50 -8.57 -15.98 4.41
C LEU A 50 -8.67 -15.89 5.95
N ARG A 51 -7.96 -14.94 6.58
CA ARG A 51 -8.07 -14.71 8.03
C ARG A 51 -9.44 -14.16 8.43
N GLY A 52 -10.02 -13.25 7.65
CA GLY A 52 -11.37 -12.74 7.86
C GLY A 52 -12.43 -13.83 7.72
N CYS A 53 -12.36 -14.62 6.65
CA CYS A 53 -13.20 -15.79 6.43
C CYS A 53 -13.04 -16.81 7.57
N ALA A 54 -11.83 -17.04 8.07
CA ALA A 54 -11.60 -17.93 9.21
C ALA A 54 -12.27 -17.41 10.49
N ILE A 55 -12.23 -16.10 10.75
CA ILE A 55 -12.93 -15.48 11.88
C ILE A 55 -14.45 -15.59 11.70
N LEU A 56 -14.97 -15.27 10.50
CA LEU A 56 -16.39 -15.39 10.20
C LEU A 56 -16.89 -16.83 10.32
N LEU A 57 -16.13 -17.80 9.81
CA LEU A 57 -16.42 -19.22 9.96
C LEU A 57 -16.30 -19.67 11.42
N GLY A 58 -15.37 -19.11 12.19
CA GLY A 58 -15.26 -19.36 13.63
C GLY A 58 -16.45 -18.81 14.41
N VAL A 59 -16.90 -17.59 14.09
CA VAL A 59 -18.10 -16.97 14.68
C VAL A 59 -19.35 -17.76 14.28
N ALA A 60 -19.52 -18.07 13.00
CA ALA A 60 -20.64 -18.89 12.52
C ALA A 60 -20.62 -20.29 13.17
N GLY A 61 -19.45 -20.92 13.27
CA GLY A 61 -19.26 -22.20 13.94
C GLY A 61 -19.55 -22.16 15.45
N GLY A 62 -19.40 -21.00 16.10
CA GLY A 62 -19.82 -20.78 17.49
C GLY A 62 -21.31 -20.43 17.65
N VAL A 63 -21.89 -19.71 16.70
CA VAL A 63 -23.28 -19.24 16.73
C VAL A 63 -24.27 -20.35 16.35
N VAL A 64 -23.91 -21.22 15.39
CA VAL A 64 -24.76 -22.36 14.96
C VAL A 64 -25.13 -23.32 16.11
N PRO A 65 -24.22 -23.78 16.98
CA PRO A 65 -24.58 -24.63 18.10
C PRO A 65 -25.42 -23.89 19.16
N LEU A 66 -25.18 -22.58 19.37
CA LEU A 66 -25.99 -21.75 20.27
C LEU A 66 -27.42 -21.57 19.75
N LEU A 67 -27.59 -21.41 18.44
CA LEU A 67 -28.89 -21.42 17.76
C LEU A 67 -29.60 -22.76 17.97
N SER A 68 -28.90 -23.89 17.82
CA SER A 68 -29.48 -25.22 18.04
C SER A 68 -29.97 -25.40 19.48
N ALA A 69 -29.21 -24.91 20.47
CA ALA A 69 -29.56 -24.97 21.89
C ALA A 69 -30.71 -24.01 22.27
N ALA A 70 -30.83 -22.86 21.58
CA ALA A 70 -31.76 -21.81 21.93
C ALA A 70 -33.09 -21.82 21.15
N THR A 71 -33.28 -22.72 20.19
CA THR A 71 -34.61 -22.98 19.58
C THR A 71 -35.65 -23.47 20.60
N ALA A 72 -35.25 -23.75 21.84
CA ALA A 72 -36.13 -23.98 22.98
C ALA A 72 -36.74 -22.70 23.62
N GLY A 73 -36.37 -21.48 23.22
CA GLY A 73 -36.92 -20.23 23.77
C GLY A 73 -36.72 -19.00 22.87
N ILE A 74 -37.82 -18.48 22.29
CA ILE A 74 -37.82 -17.73 21.01
C ILE A 74 -37.44 -16.22 21.12
N GLY A 75 -37.14 -15.67 22.30
CA GLY A 75 -36.92 -14.21 22.46
C GLY A 75 -35.46 -13.73 22.54
N ALA A 76 -34.61 -14.42 23.30
CA ALA A 76 -33.28 -13.92 23.68
C ALA A 76 -32.16 -14.28 22.68
N SER A 77 -32.40 -15.27 21.82
CA SER A 77 -31.40 -15.87 20.92
C SER A 77 -31.14 -15.08 19.65
N TRP A 78 -32.13 -14.33 19.15
CA TRP A 78 -31.98 -13.49 17.96
C TRP A 78 -31.05 -12.29 18.16
N GLY A 79 -30.91 -11.79 19.39
CA GLY A 79 -29.98 -10.70 19.73
C GLY A 79 -28.53 -11.07 19.43
N TYR A 80 -28.12 -12.30 19.73
CA TYR A 80 -26.76 -12.79 19.42
C TYR A 80 -26.52 -12.98 17.93
N VAL A 81 -27.55 -13.40 17.18
CA VAL A 81 -27.47 -13.51 15.71
C VAL A 81 -27.31 -12.13 15.07
N LEU A 82 -28.09 -11.15 15.52
CA LEU A 82 -28.01 -9.78 15.04
C LEU A 82 -26.68 -9.11 15.43
N LEU A 83 -26.15 -9.38 16.63
CA LEU A 83 -24.82 -8.92 17.03
C LEU A 83 -23.70 -9.60 16.21
N ALA A 84 -23.83 -10.89 15.92
CA ALA A 84 -22.87 -11.61 15.08
C ALA A 84 -22.88 -11.12 13.63
N LEU A 85 -24.07 -10.88 13.06
CA LEU A 85 -24.23 -10.26 11.74
C LEU A 85 -23.70 -8.83 11.73
N GLY A 86 -24.02 -8.03 12.74
CA GLY A 86 -23.52 -6.66 12.88
C GLY A 86 -22.00 -6.61 12.98
N GLY A 87 -21.40 -7.48 13.81
CA GLY A 87 -19.95 -7.62 13.92
C GLY A 87 -19.31 -8.15 12.64
N GLY A 88 -19.97 -9.08 11.94
CA GLY A 88 -19.55 -9.56 10.62
C GLY A 88 -19.59 -8.47 9.56
N CYS A 89 -20.65 -7.64 9.53
CA CYS A 89 -20.76 -6.48 8.64
C CYS A 89 -19.73 -5.41 8.97
N LEU A 90 -19.47 -5.09 10.24
CA LEU A 90 -18.44 -4.10 10.63
C LEU A 90 -17.04 -4.60 10.29
N ALA A 91 -16.77 -5.88 10.52
CA ALA A 91 -15.51 -6.50 10.12
C ALA A 91 -15.37 -6.44 8.60
N PHE A 92 -16.41 -6.83 7.86
CA PHE A 92 -16.46 -6.75 6.39
C PHE A 92 -16.23 -5.32 5.90
N ASP A 93 -16.91 -4.31 6.43
CA ASP A 93 -16.71 -2.90 6.06
C ASP A 93 -15.29 -2.41 6.37
N HIS A 94 -14.74 -2.75 7.53
CA HIS A 94 -13.32 -2.51 7.86
C HIS A 94 -12.38 -3.19 6.85
N PHE A 95 -12.73 -4.39 6.36
CA PHE A 95 -12.01 -5.08 5.29
C PHE A 95 -12.18 -4.41 3.92
N PHE A 96 -13.30 -3.76 3.61
CA PHE A 96 -13.51 -2.98 2.39
C PHE A 96 -12.87 -1.58 2.45
N GLY A 97 -12.63 -1.05 3.66
CA GLY A 97 -11.71 0.05 3.91
C GLY A 97 -10.28 -0.22 3.45
N LEU A 98 -9.84 -1.50 3.34
CA LEU A 98 -8.57 -1.88 2.71
C LEU A 98 -8.55 -1.72 1.18
N SER A 99 -9.66 -1.30 0.55
CA SER A 99 -9.61 -0.77 -0.81
C SER A 99 -8.72 0.47 -0.89
N SER A 100 -8.53 1.23 0.20
CA SER A 100 -7.68 2.43 0.22
C SER A 100 -6.22 2.12 -0.11
N ALA A 101 -5.63 1.09 0.51
CA ALA A 101 -4.25 0.71 0.28
C ALA A 101 -4.04 0.22 -1.16
N TRP A 102 -4.99 -0.52 -1.72
CA TRP A 102 -4.93 -0.93 -3.12
C TRP A 102 -5.16 0.24 -4.09
N MET A 103 -6.12 1.12 -3.80
CA MET A 103 -6.36 2.33 -4.58
C MET A 103 -5.13 3.24 -4.56
N ARG A 104 -4.40 3.29 -3.44
CA ARG A 104 -3.13 4.00 -3.32
C ARG A 104 -2.02 3.32 -4.14
N ASP A 105 -1.88 2.00 -4.05
CA ASP A 105 -0.94 1.24 -4.89
C ASP A 105 -1.24 1.48 -6.39
N ILE A 106 -2.52 1.52 -6.79
CA ILE A 106 -2.95 1.87 -8.15
C ILE A 106 -2.61 3.31 -8.48
N ALA A 107 -2.88 4.26 -7.60
CA ALA A 107 -2.59 5.67 -7.82
C ALA A 107 -1.10 5.90 -8.04
N THR A 108 -0.23 5.24 -7.26
CA THR A 108 1.23 5.27 -7.45
C THR A 108 1.61 4.63 -8.80
N ALA A 109 1.03 3.50 -9.17
CA ALA A 109 1.28 2.88 -10.48
C ALA A 109 0.85 3.81 -11.64
N GLN A 110 -0.28 4.50 -11.52
CA GLN A 110 -0.75 5.46 -12.51
C GLN A 110 0.16 6.70 -12.59
N ALA A 111 0.64 7.20 -11.45
CA ALA A 111 1.60 8.31 -11.42
C ALA A 111 2.93 7.93 -12.09
N LEU A 112 3.41 6.70 -11.86
CA LEU A 112 4.60 6.16 -12.53
C LEU A 112 4.38 6.00 -14.05
N GLN A 113 3.23 5.45 -14.46
CA GLN A 113 2.88 5.32 -15.88
C GLN A 113 2.84 6.69 -16.58
N ARG A 114 2.29 7.70 -15.90
CA ARG A 114 2.25 9.07 -16.40
C ARG A 114 3.66 9.65 -16.56
N ALA A 115 4.50 9.53 -15.53
CA ALA A 115 5.89 10.02 -15.58
C ALA A 115 6.69 9.34 -16.72
N LEU A 116 6.52 8.03 -16.91
CA LEU A 116 7.15 7.29 -18.00
C LEU A 116 6.66 7.75 -19.37
N THR A 117 5.35 8.02 -19.51
CA THR A 117 4.75 8.51 -20.75
C THR A 117 5.25 9.91 -21.09
N GLU A 118 5.30 10.81 -20.10
CA GLU A 118 5.84 12.17 -20.25
C GLU A 118 7.31 12.11 -20.70
N PHE A 119 8.14 11.30 -20.06
CA PHE A 119 9.53 11.08 -20.47
C PHE A 119 9.66 10.61 -21.92
N ARG A 120 8.87 9.62 -22.35
CA ARG A 120 8.92 9.09 -23.72
C ARG A 120 8.54 10.15 -24.76
N LEU A 121 7.53 10.97 -24.45
CA LEU A 121 7.11 12.08 -25.31
C LEU A 121 8.19 13.16 -25.38
N ASP A 122 8.77 13.56 -24.24
CA ASP A 122 9.83 14.57 -24.20
C ASP A 122 11.10 14.08 -24.92
N TRP A 123 11.42 12.79 -24.81
CA TRP A 123 12.53 12.19 -25.54
C TRP A 123 12.32 12.25 -27.06
N ALA A 124 11.14 11.83 -27.53
CA ALA A 124 10.79 11.84 -28.95
C ALA A 124 10.76 13.26 -29.52
N THR A 125 10.13 14.21 -28.82
CA THR A 125 10.06 15.61 -29.26
C THR A 125 11.42 16.30 -29.26
N THR A 126 12.30 15.97 -28.31
CA THR A 126 13.69 16.45 -28.30
C THR A 126 14.48 15.90 -29.49
N GLY A 127 14.25 14.63 -29.87
CA GLY A 127 14.78 14.05 -31.10
C GLY A 127 14.35 14.83 -32.35
N LEU A 128 13.04 14.97 -32.54
CA LEU A 128 12.45 15.68 -33.70
C LEU A 128 12.96 17.13 -33.81
N ARG A 129 13.04 17.87 -32.70
CA ARG A 129 13.56 19.25 -32.69
C ARG A 129 15.04 19.31 -33.09
N THR A 130 15.83 18.32 -32.70
CA THR A 130 17.26 18.26 -33.07
C THR A 130 17.43 18.05 -34.57
N GLU A 131 16.62 17.15 -35.15
CA GLU A 131 16.61 16.87 -36.59
C GLU A 131 16.09 18.08 -37.40
N ALA A 132 15.00 18.71 -36.96
CA ALA A 132 14.42 19.88 -37.60
C ALA A 132 15.35 21.10 -37.64
N ASN A 133 16.23 21.24 -36.64
CA ASN A 133 17.23 22.31 -36.58
C ASN A 133 18.50 22.02 -37.41
N GLY A 134 18.44 21.06 -38.34
CA GLY A 134 19.56 20.71 -39.23
C GLY A 134 20.63 19.83 -38.57
N GLY A 135 20.33 19.21 -37.43
CA GLY A 135 21.22 18.28 -36.74
C GLY A 135 21.34 16.91 -37.42
N TYR A 136 21.78 16.87 -38.68
CA TYR A 136 22.21 15.64 -39.33
C TYR A 136 23.70 15.40 -39.02
N GLY A 137 23.99 14.93 -37.81
CA GLY A 137 25.35 14.70 -37.32
C GLY A 137 25.39 14.18 -35.87
N PRO A 138 26.60 13.99 -35.31
CA PRO A 138 26.75 13.59 -33.91
C PRO A 138 25.96 14.51 -32.99
N VAL A 139 25.29 13.93 -31.98
CA VAL A 139 24.49 14.68 -31.01
C VAL A 139 25.35 15.78 -30.38
N GLY A 140 24.93 17.04 -30.58
CA GLY A 140 25.64 18.18 -30.01
C GLY A 140 25.67 18.14 -28.47
N PRO A 141 26.63 18.83 -27.82
CA PRO A 141 26.79 18.82 -26.37
C PRO A 141 25.55 19.31 -25.62
N GLU A 142 24.82 20.27 -26.17
CA GLU A 142 23.57 20.78 -25.56
C GLU A 142 22.43 19.76 -25.64
N ALA A 143 22.26 19.10 -26.79
CA ALA A 143 21.27 18.04 -26.96
C ALA A 143 21.58 16.82 -26.09
N THR A 144 22.87 16.53 -25.87
CA THR A 144 23.34 15.51 -24.92
C THR A 144 22.92 15.85 -23.50
N ARG A 145 23.23 17.06 -23.00
CA ARG A 145 22.84 17.50 -21.66
C ARG A 145 21.34 17.47 -21.42
N ARG A 146 20.54 17.88 -22.42
CA ARG A 146 19.07 17.81 -22.32
C ARG A 146 18.58 16.36 -22.18
N ARG A 147 19.16 15.42 -22.91
CA ARG A 147 18.82 13.99 -22.80
C ARG A 147 19.24 13.39 -21.46
N GLU A 148 20.43 13.74 -20.96
CA GLU A 148 20.88 13.35 -19.62
C GLU A 148 19.93 13.85 -18.53
N ASP A 149 19.46 15.09 -18.66
CA ASP A 149 18.50 15.68 -17.73
C ASP A 149 17.16 14.92 -17.72
N LEU A 150 16.61 14.60 -18.89
CA LEU A 150 15.38 13.79 -18.98
C LEU A 150 15.53 12.44 -18.25
N ILE A 151 16.67 11.76 -18.44
CA ILE A 151 16.94 10.47 -17.78
C ILE A 151 17.02 10.66 -16.27
N ARG A 152 17.75 11.68 -15.81
CA ARG A 152 17.86 12.01 -14.38
C ARG A 152 16.50 12.29 -13.77
N VAL A 153 15.67 13.08 -14.44
CA VAL A 153 14.33 13.43 -13.97
C VAL A 153 13.48 12.17 -13.83
N LEU A 154 13.45 11.27 -14.82
CA LEU A 154 12.66 10.03 -14.74
C LEU A 154 13.09 9.16 -13.55
N VAL A 155 14.39 8.96 -13.37
CA VAL A 155 14.94 8.12 -12.29
C VAL A 155 14.61 8.73 -10.93
N THR A 156 14.83 10.04 -10.76
CA THR A 156 14.51 10.74 -9.51
C THR A 156 13.01 10.71 -9.23
N ARG A 157 12.15 10.97 -10.23
CA ARG A 157 10.69 10.93 -10.07
C ARG A 157 10.19 9.54 -9.66
N THR A 158 10.77 8.50 -10.24
CA THR A 158 10.46 7.11 -9.87
C THR A 158 10.79 6.86 -8.40
N ALA A 159 11.98 7.29 -7.95
CA ALA A 159 12.38 7.16 -6.55
C ALA A 159 11.48 7.97 -5.61
N GLU A 160 11.19 9.23 -5.94
CA GLU A 160 10.30 10.10 -5.15
C GLU A 160 8.90 9.50 -4.98
N LEU A 161 8.31 8.94 -6.05
CA LEU A 161 6.98 8.32 -5.99
C LEU A 161 6.95 7.08 -5.08
N VAL A 162 8.03 6.29 -5.11
CA VAL A 162 8.21 5.13 -4.24
C VAL A 162 8.40 5.54 -2.78
N GLU A 163 9.24 6.55 -2.54
CA GLU A 163 9.50 7.08 -1.20
C GLU A 163 8.24 7.69 -0.58
N ALA A 164 7.46 8.43 -1.37
CA ALA A 164 6.18 8.98 -0.94
C ALA A 164 5.20 7.88 -0.50
N GLU A 165 5.03 6.81 -1.29
CA GLU A 165 4.20 5.65 -0.89
C GLU A 165 4.70 5.01 0.40
N THR A 166 6.01 4.83 0.52
CA THR A 166 6.63 4.21 1.70
C THR A 166 6.44 5.05 2.95
N GLY A 167 6.59 6.37 2.85
CA GLY A 167 6.40 7.31 3.95
C GLY A 167 4.95 7.37 4.42
N GLU A 168 4.00 7.38 3.49
CA GLU A 168 2.57 7.36 3.80
C GLU A 168 2.15 6.03 4.45
N TRP A 169 2.67 4.92 3.93
CA TRP A 169 2.49 3.60 4.54
C TRP A 169 3.02 3.53 5.98
N LEU A 170 4.20 4.12 6.23
CA LEU A 170 4.81 4.12 7.57
C LEU A 170 4.01 4.98 8.57
N SER A 171 3.45 6.11 8.10
CA SER A 171 2.56 6.96 8.90
C SER A 171 1.30 6.20 9.32
N GLU A 172 0.62 5.58 8.35
CA GLU A 172 -0.58 4.77 8.59
C GLU A 172 -0.30 3.60 9.53
N PHE A 173 0.85 2.93 9.38
CA PHE A 173 1.27 1.85 10.25
C PHE A 173 1.47 2.33 11.71
N ARG A 174 2.12 3.48 11.91
CA ARG A 174 2.33 4.07 13.24
C ARG A 174 1.01 4.44 13.91
N THR A 175 0.08 5.04 13.17
CA THR A 175 -1.26 5.37 13.67
C THR A 175 -2.01 4.11 14.11
N ASN A 176 -1.98 3.05 13.29
CA ASN A 176 -2.63 1.78 13.61
C ASN A 176 -2.06 1.11 14.88
N ILE A 177 -0.74 1.16 15.09
CA ILE A 177 -0.10 0.67 16.33
C ILE A 177 -0.54 1.51 17.54
N GLY A 178 -0.60 2.84 17.41
CA GLY A 178 -1.06 3.74 18.48
C GLY A 178 -2.50 3.47 18.89
N ASP A 179 -3.38 3.21 17.93
CA ASP A 179 -4.79 2.88 18.19
C ASP A 179 -4.97 1.47 18.79
N LEU A 180 -4.09 0.53 18.48
CA LEU A 180 -4.08 -0.79 19.13
C LEU A 180 -3.64 -0.68 20.59
N ASN A 181 -2.56 0.05 20.88
CA ASN A 181 -2.10 0.26 22.26
C ASN A 181 -3.18 0.95 23.11
N ARG A 182 -3.80 2.02 22.60
CA ARG A 182 -4.87 2.73 23.33
C ARG A 182 -6.08 1.83 23.64
N ARG A 183 -6.45 0.94 22.72
CA ARG A 183 -7.52 -0.06 22.95
C ARG A 183 -7.12 -1.14 23.96
N SER A 184 -5.86 -1.55 23.98
CA SER A 184 -5.33 -2.49 24.97
C SER A 184 -5.26 -1.90 26.38
N GLU A 185 -4.90 -0.61 26.49
CA GLU A 185 -4.87 0.12 27.76
C GLU A 185 -6.29 0.35 28.30
N TRP A 186 -7.25 0.66 27.44
CA TRP A 186 -8.66 0.82 27.82
C TRP A 186 -9.30 -0.50 28.29
N THR A 187 -8.95 -1.63 27.66
CA THR A 187 -9.42 -2.97 28.08
C THR A 187 -8.76 -3.41 29.39
N ALA A 188 -7.49 -3.09 29.62
CA ALA A 188 -6.81 -3.36 30.89
C ALA A 188 -7.38 -2.51 32.05
N SER A 189 -7.68 -1.23 31.80
CA SER A 189 -8.23 -0.30 32.81
C SER A 189 -9.68 -0.63 33.19
N SER A 190 -10.49 -1.09 32.22
CA SER A 190 -11.88 -1.52 32.47
C SER A 190 -12.01 -2.91 33.10
N ALA A 191 -10.94 -3.71 33.10
CA ALA A 191 -10.87 -5.01 33.77
C ALA A 191 -10.43 -4.92 35.24
N GLN A 192 -10.04 -3.75 35.74
CA GLN A 192 -9.66 -3.56 37.14
C GLN A 192 -10.93 -3.33 37.99
N PRO A 193 -11.38 -4.31 38.82
CA PRO A 193 -12.55 -4.11 39.66
C PRO A 193 -12.20 -3.02 40.67
N SER A 194 -13.07 -2.02 40.82
CA SER A 194 -12.96 -1.04 41.90
C SER A 194 -12.87 -1.81 43.22
N ALA A 195 -11.69 -1.84 43.84
CA ALA A 195 -11.52 -2.43 45.16
C ALA A 195 -12.42 -1.64 46.13
N GLU A 196 -13.52 -2.27 46.50
CA GLU A 196 -14.50 -1.74 47.44
C GLU A 196 -13.80 -1.39 48.76
N PRO A 197 -13.88 -0.15 49.26
CA PRO A 197 -13.22 0.23 50.50
C PRO A 197 -13.88 -0.52 51.67
N ALA A 198 -13.08 -1.36 52.34
CA ALA A 198 -13.53 -2.19 53.46
C ALA A 198 -14.24 -1.37 54.55
N PRO A 199 -15.36 -1.87 55.12
CA PRO A 199 -16.10 -1.12 56.13
C PRO A 199 -15.27 -1.04 57.41
N ARG A 200 -15.03 0.20 57.88
CA ARG A 200 -14.47 0.44 59.21
C ARG A 200 -15.47 -0.03 60.26
N GLN A 201 -15.18 -1.15 60.91
CA GLN A 201 -15.77 -1.47 62.20
C GLN A 201 -15.14 -0.56 63.25
N SER A 202 -15.89 0.45 63.71
CA SER A 202 -15.59 1.13 64.98
C SER A 202 -16.66 0.72 65.98
N GLY A 203 -16.23 -0.10 66.94
CA GLY A 203 -17.06 -0.68 67.98
C GLY A 203 -17.58 0.33 69.00
N SER A 204 -18.78 0.00 69.49
CA SER A 204 -19.28 0.14 70.87
C SER A 204 -18.55 1.08 71.84
N SER A 205 -19.28 2.10 72.29
CA SER A 205 -19.59 2.34 73.72
C SER A 205 -20.88 3.13 73.83
#